data_AF-A0A8I1TGU1-F1
#
_entry.id   AF-A0A8I1TGU1-F1
#
_cell.length_a   1.000
_cell.length_b   1.000
_cell.length_c   1.000
_cell.angle_alpha   90.00
_cell.angle_beta   90.00
_cell.angle_gamma   90.00
#
_symmetry.space_group_name_H-M   'P 1'
#
loop_
_entity.id
_entity.type
_entity.pdbx_description
1 polymer ?
#
loop_
_entity_poly.entity_id
_entity_poly.type
_entity_poly.pdbx_seq_one_letter_code
_entity_poly.pdbx_strand_id
1 'polypeptide(L)'
;KGKPAGSTFFELWCRAYKEMYVSLGAAAALATHSGYTGVKAVRMWQERIEQLENLGFIRTAKGSAGRFSHAVILNPHKVIRKLYESGAVGVTHDKYEALKERATEVGSDDFKPVKPVPAPAAAAA
;
A
#
# COMPACT_ATOMS: atom_id res chain seq x y z
N LYS A 1 -12.80 -16.44 8.30
CA LYS A 1 -11.70 -16.63 7.31
C LYS A 1 -11.31 -15.24 6.79
N GLY A 2 -10.11 -14.75 7.09
CA GLY A 2 -9.69 -13.40 6.69
C GLY A 2 -9.47 -13.27 5.18
N LYS A 3 -9.50 -12.05 4.66
CA LYS A 3 -9.10 -11.71 3.28
C LYS A 3 -7.77 -10.94 3.33
N PRO A 4 -6.62 -11.60 3.63
CA PRO A 4 -5.35 -10.90 3.72
C PRO A 4 -4.93 -10.38 2.35
N ALA A 5 -4.36 -9.17 2.34
CA ALA A 5 -3.81 -8.53 1.14
C ALA A 5 -2.27 -8.48 1.13
N GLY A 6 -1.62 -9.12 2.12
CA GLY A 6 -0.17 -9.05 2.31
C GLY A 6 0.64 -9.60 1.13
N SER A 7 0.24 -10.72 0.53
CA SER A 7 0.94 -11.26 -0.65
C SER A 7 0.81 -10.36 -1.88
N THR A 8 -0.37 -9.74 -2.06
CA THR A 8 -0.57 -8.75 -3.13
C THR A 8 0.31 -7.53 -2.90
N PHE A 9 0.37 -7.01 -1.67
CA PHE A 9 1.22 -5.87 -1.33
C PHE A 9 2.71 -6.19 -1.54
N PHE A 10 3.16 -7.36 -1.11
CA PHE A 10 4.54 -7.80 -1.28
C PHE A 10 4.94 -7.91 -2.76
N GLU A 11 4.07 -8.47 -3.61
CA GLU A 11 4.32 -8.53 -5.06
C GLU A 11 4.44 -7.12 -5.68
N LEU A 12 3.57 -6.18 -5.29
CA LEU A 12 3.69 -4.79 -5.73
C LEU A 12 5.02 -4.17 -5.25
N TRP A 13 5.38 -4.38 -3.98
CA TRP A 13 6.62 -3.86 -3.40
C TRP A 13 7.85 -4.37 -4.14
N CYS A 14 7.89 -5.66 -4.49
CA CYS A 14 9.00 -6.26 -5.24
C CYS A 14 9.16 -5.68 -6.66
N ARG A 15 8.06 -5.19 -7.26
CA ARG A 15 8.08 -4.52 -8.58
C ARG A 15 8.41 -3.05 -8.51
N ALA A 16 8.07 -2.41 -7.40
CA ALA A 16 8.31 -1.00 -7.20
C ALA A 16 9.82 -0.73 -7.11
N TYR A 17 10.26 0.25 -7.88
CA TYR A 17 11.60 0.82 -7.79
C TYR A 17 11.48 2.31 -7.51
N LYS A 18 12.59 2.99 -7.15
CA LYS A 18 12.75 4.45 -6.89
C LYS A 18 11.48 5.28 -6.59
N GLU A 19 10.61 5.47 -7.58
CA GLU A 19 9.37 6.26 -7.52
C GLU A 19 8.17 5.52 -6.88
N MET A 20 8.38 4.29 -6.41
CA MET A 20 7.36 3.42 -5.81
C MET A 20 6.14 3.18 -6.69
N TYR A 21 6.33 3.23 -8.01
CA TYR A 21 5.28 3.04 -9.02
C TYR A 21 5.23 1.61 -9.55
N VAL A 22 4.03 1.12 -9.85
CA VAL A 22 3.78 -0.17 -10.50
C VAL A 22 2.71 -0.03 -11.58
N SER A 23 2.99 -0.54 -12.78
CA SER A 23 1.97 -0.73 -13.81
C SER A 23 1.14 -1.98 -13.51
N LEU A 24 -0.19 -1.81 -13.50
CA LEU A 24 -1.15 -2.86 -13.15
C LEU A 24 -1.78 -3.54 -14.39
N GLY A 25 -1.36 -3.17 -15.60
CA GLY A 25 -1.97 -3.65 -16.84
C GLY A 25 -1.85 -5.16 -17.07
N ALA A 26 -0.82 -5.81 -16.53
CA ALA A 26 -0.63 -7.26 -16.60
C ALA A 26 -1.33 -8.00 -15.44
N ALA A 27 -2.63 -7.75 -15.24
CA ALA A 27 -3.37 -8.21 -14.06
C ALA A 27 -3.34 -9.74 -13.84
N ALA A 28 -3.35 -10.53 -14.93
CA ALA A 28 -3.25 -12.00 -14.82
C ALA A 28 -1.91 -12.45 -14.22
N ALA A 29 -0.79 -11.90 -14.71
CA ALA A 29 0.53 -12.21 -14.19
C ALA A 29 0.70 -11.74 -12.73
N LEU A 30 0.24 -10.52 -12.43
CA LEU A 30 0.25 -9.98 -11.07
C LEU A 30 -0.56 -10.85 -10.10
N ALA A 31 -1.72 -11.34 -10.52
CA ALA A 31 -2.53 -12.24 -9.72
C ALA A 31 -1.79 -13.56 -9.46
N THR A 32 -1.17 -14.16 -10.48
CA THR A 32 -0.39 -15.40 -10.34
C THR A 32 0.79 -15.23 -9.39
N HIS A 33 1.59 -14.17 -9.53
CA HIS A 33 2.74 -13.92 -8.65
C HIS A 33 2.33 -13.56 -7.22
N SER A 34 1.15 -12.96 -7.03
CA SER A 34 0.55 -12.75 -5.71
C SER A 34 -0.01 -14.03 -5.06
N GLY A 35 0.07 -15.17 -5.76
CA GLY A 35 -0.36 -16.49 -5.29
C GLY A 35 -1.82 -16.85 -5.62
N TYR A 36 -2.51 -16.09 -6.48
CA TYR A 36 -3.88 -16.41 -6.88
C TYR A 36 -3.91 -17.31 -8.11
N THR A 37 -4.79 -18.31 -8.07
CA THR A 37 -4.96 -19.30 -9.14
C THR A 37 -6.43 -19.50 -9.51
N GLY A 38 -6.67 -20.12 -10.66
CA GLY A 38 -8.01 -20.46 -11.17
C GLY A 38 -8.77 -19.29 -11.79
N VAL A 39 -10.01 -19.56 -12.18
CA VAL A 39 -10.86 -18.65 -13.00
C VAL A 39 -11.18 -17.31 -12.32
N LYS A 40 -11.08 -17.24 -10.99
CA LYS A 40 -11.34 -16.02 -10.20
C LYS A 40 -10.06 -15.30 -9.77
N ALA A 41 -8.87 -15.75 -10.21
CA ALA A 41 -7.59 -15.22 -9.73
C ALA A 41 -7.49 -13.69 -9.86
N VAL A 42 -7.77 -13.16 -11.05
CA VAL A 42 -7.72 -11.72 -11.33
C VAL A 42 -8.73 -10.96 -10.47
N ARG A 43 -9.96 -11.44 -10.35
CA ARG A 43 -10.98 -10.80 -9.51
C ARG A 43 -10.55 -10.77 -8.04
N MET A 44 -10.06 -11.87 -7.50
CA MET A 44 -9.60 -11.94 -6.11
C MET A 44 -8.42 -10.98 -5.86
N TRP A 45 -7.50 -10.89 -6.82
CA TRP A 45 -6.40 -9.95 -6.79
C TRP A 45 -6.90 -8.50 -6.82
N GLN A 46 -7.83 -8.15 -7.70
CA GLN A 46 -8.47 -6.83 -7.75
C GLN A 46 -9.16 -6.47 -6.43
N GLU A 47 -9.88 -7.40 -5.80
CA GLU A 47 -10.44 -7.20 -4.46
C GLU A 47 -9.36 -6.90 -3.40
N ARG A 48 -8.13 -7.41 -3.55
CA ARG A 48 -7.01 -7.06 -2.65
C ARG A 48 -6.39 -5.71 -2.98
N ILE A 49 -6.29 -5.34 -4.25
CA ILE A 49 -5.90 -4.00 -4.66
C ILE A 49 -6.83 -2.95 -4.04
N GLU A 50 -8.15 -3.18 -4.09
CA GLU A 50 -9.13 -2.31 -3.44
C GLU A 50 -8.95 -2.24 -1.92
N GLN A 51 -8.67 -3.36 -1.27
CA GLN A 51 -8.40 -3.37 0.17
C GLN A 51 -7.13 -2.59 0.53
N LEU A 52 -6.07 -2.73 -0.25
CA LEU A 52 -4.82 -1.97 -0.03
C LEU A 52 -5.03 -0.47 -0.26
N GLU A 53 -5.82 -0.10 -1.27
CA GLU A 53 -6.21 1.28 -1.54
C GLU A 53 -7.03 1.87 -0.39
N ASN A 54 -8.04 1.13 0.10
CA ASN A 54 -8.89 1.54 1.22
C ASN A 54 -8.11 1.70 2.53
N LEU A 55 -7.13 0.83 2.78
CA LEU A 55 -6.22 0.95 3.92
C LEU A 55 -5.17 2.05 3.76
N GLY A 56 -5.03 2.60 2.55
CA GLY A 56 -4.08 3.67 2.24
C GLY A 56 -2.65 3.21 1.99
N PHE A 57 -2.41 1.92 1.78
CA PHE A 57 -1.07 1.41 1.43
C PHE A 57 -0.68 1.73 -0.02
N ILE A 58 -1.67 1.87 -0.90
CA ILE A 58 -1.47 2.25 -2.29
C ILE A 58 -2.47 3.32 -2.70
N ARG A 59 -2.17 4.03 -3.79
CA ARG A 59 -3.14 4.84 -4.54
C ARG A 59 -3.20 4.31 -5.96
N THR A 60 -4.40 4.07 -6.48
CA THR A 60 -4.56 3.63 -7.86
C THR A 60 -4.98 4.78 -8.78
N ALA A 61 -4.67 4.64 -10.07
CA ALA A 61 -5.17 5.53 -11.10
C ALA A 61 -5.61 4.76 -12.34
N LYS A 62 -6.64 5.30 -12.99
CA LYS A 62 -7.18 4.80 -14.26
C LYS A 62 -6.21 5.07 -15.42
N GLY A 63 -6.31 4.28 -16.47
CA GLY A 63 -5.48 4.39 -17.66
C GLY A 63 -5.95 3.43 -18.76
N SER A 64 -5.04 3.03 -19.66
CA SER A 64 -5.36 2.18 -20.82
C SER A 64 -5.85 0.79 -20.46
N ALA A 65 -5.52 0.27 -19.28
CA ALA A 65 -5.99 -1.02 -18.76
C ALA A 65 -7.26 -0.91 -17.88
N GLY A 66 -7.93 0.25 -17.88
CA GLY A 66 -9.12 0.51 -17.08
C GLY A 66 -8.81 1.07 -15.70
N ARG A 67 -9.66 0.78 -14.70
CA ARG A 67 -9.57 1.34 -13.33
C ARG A 67 -8.21 1.06 -12.67
N PHE A 68 -7.72 -0.15 -12.80
CA PHE A 68 -6.45 -0.59 -12.21
C PHE A 68 -5.35 -0.58 -13.26
N SER A 69 -4.95 0.60 -13.72
CA SER A 69 -3.84 0.74 -14.67
C SER A 69 -2.52 1.08 -13.99
N HIS A 70 -2.60 1.87 -12.93
CA HIS A 70 -1.43 2.42 -12.23
C HIS A 70 -1.63 2.27 -10.74
N ALA A 71 -0.54 1.99 -10.02
CA ALA A 71 -0.49 2.11 -8.57
C ALA A 71 0.81 2.80 -8.13
N VAL A 72 0.69 3.62 -7.10
CA VAL A 72 1.84 4.10 -6.32
C VAL A 72 1.75 3.52 -4.92
N ILE A 73 2.84 2.95 -4.44
CA ILE A 73 2.97 2.41 -3.09
C ILE A 73 3.36 3.55 -2.15
N LEU A 74 2.58 3.73 -1.10
CA LEU A 74 2.84 4.73 -0.07
C LEU A 74 3.75 4.15 1.00
N ASN A 75 4.50 5.03 1.67
CA ASN A 75 5.38 4.60 2.75
C ASN A 75 4.56 3.90 3.86
N PRO A 76 4.82 2.60 4.12
CA PRO A 76 3.99 1.79 4.99
C PRO A 76 4.08 2.22 6.46
N HIS A 77 5.21 2.78 6.91
CA HIS A 77 5.36 3.31 8.26
C HIS A 77 4.35 4.43 8.53
N LYS A 78 4.22 5.37 7.58
CA LYS A 78 3.28 6.50 7.69
C LYS A 78 1.83 6.04 7.67
N VAL A 79 1.52 5.03 6.87
CA VAL A 79 0.17 4.43 6.79
C VAL A 79 -0.17 3.71 8.09
N ILE A 80 0.72 2.88 8.61
CA ILE A 80 0.52 2.15 9.86
C ILE A 80 0.38 3.11 11.06
N ARG A 81 1.20 4.16 11.12
CA ARG A 81 1.05 5.24 12.10
C ARG A 81 -0.34 5.86 12.06
N LYS A 82 -0.82 6.25 10.87
CA LYS A 82 -2.16 6.82 10.71
C LYS A 82 -3.26 5.85 11.16
N LEU A 83 -3.14 4.57 10.80
CA LEU A 83 -4.10 3.54 11.20
C LEU A 83 -4.13 3.36 12.72
N TYR A 84 -2.96 3.31 13.36
CA TYR A 84 -2.83 3.24 14.81
C TYR A 84 -3.46 4.46 15.50
N GLU A 85 -3.13 5.67 15.05
CA GLU A 85 -3.68 6.93 15.59
C GLU A 85 -5.21 7.03 15.42
N SER A 86 -5.77 6.41 14.36
CA SER A 86 -7.22 6.33 14.15
C SER A 86 -7.93 5.23 14.96
N GLY A 87 -7.20 4.43 15.74
CA GLY A 87 -7.77 3.32 16.53
C GLY A 87 -8.17 2.10 15.69
N ALA A 88 -7.51 1.85 14.55
CA ALA A 88 -7.82 0.69 13.72
C ALA A 88 -7.55 -0.63 14.46
N VAL A 89 -8.57 -1.48 14.56
CA VAL A 89 -8.53 -2.77 15.30
C VAL A 89 -7.40 -3.70 14.85
N GLY A 90 -6.95 -3.59 13.59
CA GLY A 90 -5.88 -4.41 13.03
C GLY A 90 -4.46 -4.07 13.51
N VAL A 91 -4.25 -2.91 14.14
CA VAL A 91 -2.94 -2.44 14.60
C VAL A 91 -2.94 -2.38 16.12
N THR A 92 -2.46 -3.45 16.76
CA THR A 92 -2.33 -3.52 18.22
C THR A 92 -1.15 -2.67 18.70
N HIS A 93 -1.21 -2.21 19.95
CA HIS A 93 -0.15 -1.42 20.57
C HIS A 93 1.21 -2.13 20.50
N ASP A 94 1.28 -3.40 20.91
CA ASP A 94 2.54 -4.17 20.92
C ASP A 94 3.19 -4.28 19.54
N LYS A 95 2.38 -4.48 18.47
CA LYS A 95 2.88 -4.56 17.10
C LYS A 95 3.38 -3.20 16.60
N TYR A 96 2.70 -2.13 17.00
CA TYR A 96 3.09 -0.78 16.65
C TYR A 96 4.40 -0.37 17.32
N GLU A 97 4.57 -0.66 18.61
CA GLU A 97 5.81 -0.39 19.34
C GLU A 97 6.98 -1.20 18.81
N ALA A 98 6.79 -2.50 18.54
CA ALA A 98 7.83 -3.33 17.91
C ALA A 98 8.27 -2.78 16.54
N LEU A 99 7.34 -2.24 15.74
CA LEU A 99 7.66 -1.62 14.46
C LEU A 99 8.43 -0.30 14.63
N LYS A 100 8.09 0.52 15.65
CA LYS A 100 8.82 1.76 15.98
C LYS A 100 10.25 1.47 16.46
N GLU A 101 10.42 0.46 17.30
CA GLU A 101 11.74 0.01 17.75
C GLU A 101 12.59 -0.41 16.55
N ARG A 102 12.05 -1.28 15.69
CA ARG A 102 12.73 -1.70 14.45
C ARG A 102 13.11 -0.52 13.57
N ALA A 103 12.22 0.46 13.40
CA ALA A 103 12.51 1.66 12.61
C ALA A 103 13.67 2.46 13.19
N THR A 104 13.78 2.55 14.52
CA THR A 104 14.90 3.19 15.20
C THR A 104 16.21 2.45 14.95
N GLU A 105 16.20 1.12 15.01
CA GLU A 105 17.39 0.29 14.74
C GLU A 105 17.96 0.45 13.33
N VAL A 106 17.12 0.68 12.30
CA VAL A 106 17.60 1.00 10.93
C VAL A 106 17.85 2.48 10.70
N GLY A 107 17.68 3.34 11.71
CA GLY A 107 17.81 4.78 11.56
C GLY A 107 16.74 5.41 10.65
N SER A 108 15.54 4.82 10.61
CA SER A 108 14.41 5.37 9.87
C SER A 108 13.74 6.51 10.64
N ASP A 109 13.53 7.63 9.94
CA ASP A 109 12.87 8.81 10.48
C ASP A 109 11.35 8.83 10.23
N ASP A 110 10.80 7.78 9.64
CA ASP A 110 9.41 7.77 9.17
C ASP A 110 8.35 7.79 10.29
N PHE A 111 8.73 7.37 11.50
CA PHE A 111 7.87 7.42 12.68
C PHE A 111 8.00 8.73 13.46
N LYS A 112 8.94 9.60 13.09
CA LYS A 112 8.98 10.95 13.64
C LYS A 112 7.75 11.73 13.16
N PRO A 113 7.16 12.60 13.99
CA PRO A 113 6.03 13.41 13.58
C PRO A 113 6.42 14.25 12.35
N VAL A 114 5.72 14.03 11.23
CA VAL A 114 5.93 14.78 9.99
C VAL A 114 5.60 16.25 10.23
N LYS A 115 6.59 17.12 10.06
CA LYS A 115 6.37 18.57 10.02
C LYS A 115 5.37 18.85 8.89
N PRO A 116 4.26 19.58 9.13
CA PRO A 116 3.25 19.78 8.10
C PRO A 116 3.91 20.36 6.84
N VAL A 117 3.83 19.60 5.75
CA VAL A 117 4.22 20.12 4.43
C VAL A 117 3.15 21.14 4.07
N PRO A 118 3.51 22.41 3.80
CA PRO A 118 2.54 23.39 3.36
C PRO A 118 1.81 22.82 2.13
N ALA A 119 0.48 22.88 2.15
CA ALA A 119 -0.33 22.43 1.03
C ALA A 119 0.23 23.02 -0.27
N PRO A 120 0.30 22.26 -1.37
CA PRO A 120 0.70 22.82 -2.65
C PRO A 120 -0.18 24.05 -2.88
N ALA A 121 0.45 25.23 -3.00
CA ALA A 121 -0.25 26.45 -3.34
C ALA A 121 -1.13 26.12 -4.54
N ALA A 122 -2.43 26.34 -4.38
CA ALA A 122 -3.42 26.07 -5.41
C ALA A 122 -2.84 26.51 -6.75
N ALA A 123 -2.65 25.55 -7.66
CA ALA A 123 -2.21 25.86 -9.01
C ALA A 123 -3.16 26.93 -9.54
N ALA A 124 -2.62 28.15 -9.66
CA ALA A 124 -3.36 29.28 -10.18
C ALA A 124 -3.87 28.89 -11.57
N ALA A 125 -5.14 29.24 -11.79
CA ALA A 125 -5.94 28.95 -12.97
C ALA A 125 -5.26 29.33 -14.29
#